data_AF-A0A5R8L647-F1
#
_entry.id   AF-A0A5R8L647-F1
#
_cell.length_a   1.000
_cell.length_b   1.000
_cell.length_c   1.000
_cell.angle_alpha   90.00
_cell.angle_beta   90.00
_cell.angle_gamma   90.00
#
_symmetry.space_group_name_H-M   'P 1'
#
loop_
_entity.id
_entity.type
_entity.pdbx_description
1 polymer ?
#
loop_
_entity_poly.entity_id
_entity_poly.type
_entity_poly.pdbx_seq_one_letter_code
_entity_poly.pdbx_strand_id
1 'polypeptide(L)'
;MERSLETQVGQAVDAWLAWLPRWEPANHRGRIAPCRRCFGSPVLSAAGLGSDVPHGVQHGLSTRVKTIVDHAVAEYTSRNLPMLQTELEQQAARNRRRSYRPAEGLEPEFEGMPLDPEPEPGAPFLFTLTGLAAEDDAAIPALPPLSDAAKAALRQEVGLADDYANMIGREVCAVLLHHRLRIQAAVAEYVEPQVAAMLDDLSRSLDAPFDPRDPGPLAS
;
A
#
# COMPACT_ATOMS: atom_id res chain seq x y z
N MET A 1 24.18 14.48 -4.88
CA MET A 1 24.06 14.89 -3.47
C MET A 1 22.83 14.18 -2.93
N GLU A 2 23.01 13.21 -2.03
CA GLU A 2 21.88 12.57 -1.33
C GLU A 2 21.09 13.67 -0.59
N ARG A 3 19.77 13.73 -0.80
CA ARG A 3 18.90 14.67 -0.06
C ARG A 3 18.73 14.12 1.36
N SER A 4 18.80 14.98 2.38
CA SER A 4 18.56 14.53 3.75
C SER A 4 17.17 13.88 3.87
N LEU A 5 17.03 12.91 4.79
CA LEU A 5 15.76 12.25 5.06
C LEU A 5 14.65 13.26 5.35
N GLU A 6 14.97 14.31 6.12
CA GLU A 6 14.07 15.43 6.41
C GLU A 6 13.56 16.12 5.14
N THR A 7 14.45 16.38 4.17
CA THR A 7 14.07 16.98 2.88
C THR A 7 13.14 16.06 2.10
N GLN A 8 13.41 14.75 2.09
CA GLN A 8 12.58 13.77 1.37
C GLN A 8 11.17 13.67 1.98
N VAL A 9 11.08 13.57 3.31
CA VAL A 9 9.81 13.52 4.03
C VAL A 9 9.04 14.83 3.84
N GLY A 10 9.71 15.99 3.94
CA GLY A 10 9.09 17.29 3.67
C GLY A 10 8.50 17.37 2.25
N GLN A 11 9.25 16.93 1.23
CA GLN A 11 8.78 16.88 -0.15
C GLN A 11 7.59 15.93 -0.33
N ALA A 12 7.59 14.77 0.35
CA ALA A 12 6.46 13.85 0.31
C ALA A 12 5.19 14.45 0.94
N VAL A 13 5.34 15.16 2.06
CA VAL A 13 4.24 15.90 2.69
C VAL A 13 3.74 17.00 1.77
N ASP A 14 4.63 17.82 1.20
CA ASP A 14 4.25 18.91 0.29
C ASP A 14 3.54 18.38 -0.97
N ALA A 15 4.00 17.26 -1.52
CA ALA A 15 3.35 16.60 -2.66
C ALA A 15 1.97 16.04 -2.31
N TRP A 16 1.79 15.55 -1.07
CA TRP A 16 0.49 15.11 -0.58
C TRP A 16 -0.46 16.30 -0.34
N LEU A 17 0.03 17.38 0.26
CA LEU A 17 -0.72 18.63 0.46
C LEU A 17 -1.18 19.23 -0.88
N ALA A 18 -0.33 19.24 -1.90
CA ALA A 18 -0.68 19.72 -3.24
C ALA A 18 -1.65 18.80 -4.01
N TRP A 19 -1.82 17.55 -3.56
CA TRP A 19 -2.79 16.62 -4.11
C TRP A 19 -4.15 16.71 -3.40
N LEU A 20 -4.16 17.02 -2.10
CA LEU A 20 -5.33 16.95 -1.25
C LEU A 20 -6.56 17.75 -1.74
N PRO A 21 -6.44 18.96 -2.31
CA PRO A 21 -7.59 19.71 -2.83
C PRO A 21 -8.31 19.03 -4.02
N ARG A 22 -7.67 18.04 -4.65
CA ARG A 22 -8.21 17.26 -5.77
C ARG A 22 -8.67 15.86 -5.36
N TRP A 23 -8.49 15.50 -4.09
CA TRP A 23 -9.07 14.27 -3.56
C TRP A 23 -10.58 14.47 -3.44
N GLU A 24 -11.37 13.50 -3.85
CA GLU A 24 -12.82 13.47 -3.65
C GLU A 24 -13.24 12.14 -2.97
N PRO A 25 -14.30 12.12 -2.16
CA PRO A 25 -14.85 10.88 -1.63
C PRO A 25 -15.28 9.92 -2.75
N ALA A 26 -14.86 8.66 -2.66
CA ALA A 26 -15.25 7.65 -3.64
C ALA A 26 -16.72 7.22 -3.43
N ASN A 27 -17.52 7.24 -4.51
CA ASN A 27 -18.92 6.85 -4.50
C ASN A 27 -19.15 5.34 -4.77
N HIS A 28 -18.09 4.52 -4.72
CA HIS A 28 -18.15 3.09 -5.03
C HIS A 28 -18.12 2.24 -3.75
N ARG A 29 -18.69 1.02 -3.84
CA ARG A 29 -18.91 0.10 -2.71
C ARG A 29 -17.72 0.03 -1.74
N GLY A 30 -18.05 0.07 -0.45
CA GLY A 30 -17.11 0.06 0.66
C GLY A 30 -16.15 -1.13 0.65
N ARG A 31 -15.00 -0.93 1.29
CA ARG A 31 -13.92 -1.91 1.36
C ARG A 31 -14.37 -3.15 2.13
N ILE A 32 -13.98 -4.32 1.63
CA ILE A 32 -14.30 -5.63 2.24
C ILE A 32 -13.49 -5.84 3.54
N ALA A 33 -12.32 -5.20 3.66
CA ALA A 33 -11.44 -5.30 4.83
C ALA A 33 -10.64 -4.00 5.07
N PRO A 34 -10.16 -3.75 6.30
CA PRO A 34 -9.20 -2.67 6.57
C PRO A 34 -7.87 -2.92 5.84
N CYS A 35 -7.29 -1.86 5.26
CA CYS A 35 -5.97 -1.96 4.64
C CYS A 35 -4.90 -2.28 5.69
N ARG A 36 -4.22 -3.42 5.52
CA ARG A 36 -3.17 -3.90 6.43
C ARG A 36 -1.96 -2.97 6.54
N ARG A 37 -1.73 -2.12 5.54
CA ARG A 37 -0.62 -1.15 5.51
C ARG A 37 -0.93 0.13 6.30
N CYS A 38 -2.20 0.53 6.35
CA CYS A 38 -2.62 1.79 6.99
C CYS A 38 -3.15 1.56 8.40
N PHE A 39 -3.87 0.46 8.63
CA PHE A 39 -4.45 0.16 9.94
C PHE A 39 -3.36 0.00 11.00
N GLY A 40 -3.41 0.84 12.05
CA GLY A 40 -2.41 0.84 13.13
C GLY A 40 -1.03 1.35 12.72
N SER A 41 -0.89 2.01 11.56
CA SER A 41 0.39 2.48 11.04
C SER A 41 1.04 3.53 11.96
N PRO A 42 2.28 3.33 12.44
CA PRO A 42 3.03 4.34 13.19
C PRO A 42 3.23 5.64 12.42
N VAL A 43 3.36 5.55 11.08
CA VAL A 43 3.50 6.69 10.18
C VAL A 43 2.27 7.58 10.22
N LEU A 44 1.07 7.00 10.15
CA LEU A 44 -0.19 7.76 10.19
C LEU A 44 -0.43 8.37 11.57
N SER A 45 -0.10 7.63 12.63
CA SER A 45 -0.13 8.14 14.00
C SER A 45 0.80 9.35 14.19
N ALA A 46 2.04 9.27 13.70
CA ALA A 46 3.00 10.37 13.74
C ALA A 46 2.53 11.60 12.93
N ALA A 47 1.92 11.36 11.76
CA ALA A 47 1.30 12.40 10.94
C ALA A 47 0.03 13.02 11.57
N GLY A 48 -0.50 12.42 12.65
CA GLY A 48 -1.72 12.89 13.31
C GLY A 48 -3.00 12.60 12.53
N LEU A 49 -2.98 11.59 11.65
CA LEU A 49 -4.14 11.12 10.90
C LEU A 49 -4.82 9.99 11.68
N GLY A 50 -5.98 10.30 12.28
CA GLY A 50 -6.80 9.36 13.04
C GLY A 50 -7.73 8.52 12.17
N SER A 51 -8.52 7.66 12.82
CA SER A 51 -9.52 6.81 12.18
C SER A 51 -10.69 7.57 11.53
N ASP A 52 -10.84 8.85 11.87
CA ASP A 52 -11.81 9.80 11.35
C ASP A 52 -11.42 10.39 9.98
N VAL A 53 -10.14 10.29 9.60
CA VAL A 53 -9.68 10.73 8.27
C VAL A 53 -10.02 9.66 7.22
N PRO A 54 -10.60 10.01 6.06
CA PRO A 54 -10.90 9.05 5.00
C PRO A 54 -9.67 8.22 4.60
N HIS A 55 -9.86 6.91 4.41
CA HIS A 55 -8.75 6.01 4.13
C HIS A 55 -7.97 6.42 2.86
N GLY A 56 -8.63 6.88 1.79
CA GLY A 56 -7.93 7.35 0.57
C GLY A 56 -6.90 8.45 0.87
N VAL A 57 -7.24 9.36 1.78
CA VAL A 57 -6.38 10.45 2.25
C VAL A 57 -5.17 9.90 3.03
N GLN A 58 -5.43 9.01 3.98
CA GLN A 58 -4.37 8.32 4.74
C GLN A 58 -3.43 7.52 3.82
N HIS A 59 -4.01 6.81 2.85
CA HIS A 59 -3.29 5.98 1.91
C HIS A 59 -2.34 6.82 1.03
N GLY A 60 -2.81 7.98 0.57
CA GLY A 60 -2.02 8.92 -0.20
C GLY A 60 -0.74 9.36 0.53
N LEU A 61 -0.79 9.59 1.84
CA LEU A 61 0.41 9.98 2.61
C LEU A 61 1.31 8.77 2.88
N SER A 62 0.71 7.68 3.40
CA SER A 62 1.47 6.49 3.81
C SER A 62 2.27 5.85 2.67
N THR A 63 1.73 5.82 1.45
CA THR A 63 2.43 5.28 0.28
C THR A 63 3.67 6.08 -0.07
N ARG A 64 3.58 7.42 -0.08
CA ARG A 64 4.72 8.31 -0.36
C ARG A 64 5.82 8.16 0.69
N VAL A 65 5.43 8.10 1.97
CA VAL A 65 6.38 7.90 3.07
C VAL A 65 7.01 6.50 3.00
N LYS A 66 6.22 5.47 2.69
CA LYS A 66 6.71 4.11 2.50
C LYS A 66 7.76 4.06 1.39
N THR A 67 7.57 4.75 0.26
CA THR A 67 8.56 4.80 -0.82
C THR A 67 9.92 5.33 -0.36
N ILE A 68 9.95 6.30 0.56
CA ILE A 68 11.20 6.83 1.13
C ILE A 68 11.91 5.74 1.95
N VAL A 69 11.19 5.06 2.83
CA VAL A 69 11.72 3.95 3.65
C VAL A 69 12.22 2.81 2.75
N ASP A 70 11.39 2.37 1.80
CA ASP A 70 11.74 1.28 0.88
C ASP A 70 12.99 1.62 0.06
N HIS A 71 13.14 2.88 -0.40
CA HIS A 71 14.35 3.33 -1.10
C HIS A 71 15.59 3.32 -0.19
N ALA A 72 15.50 3.86 1.03
CA ALA A 72 16.61 3.88 1.96
C ALA A 72 17.08 2.45 2.32
N VAL A 73 16.14 1.53 2.54
CA VAL A 73 16.44 0.13 2.82
C VAL A 73 17.07 -0.55 1.60
N ALA A 74 16.56 -0.31 0.39
CA ALA A 74 17.14 -0.85 -0.83
C ALA A 74 18.59 -0.35 -1.04
N GLU A 75 18.83 0.93 -0.81
CA GLU A 75 20.16 1.54 -0.91
C GLU A 75 21.12 0.94 0.13
N TYR A 76 20.70 0.84 1.39
CA TYR A 76 21.47 0.19 2.44
C TYR A 76 21.79 -1.27 2.10
N THR A 77 20.78 -2.02 1.63
CA THR A 77 20.92 -3.43 1.24
C THR A 77 21.95 -3.59 0.13
N SER A 78 21.84 -2.80 -0.94
CA SER A 78 22.77 -2.87 -2.08
C SER A 78 24.23 -2.55 -1.72
N ARG A 79 24.44 -1.65 -0.74
CA ARG A 79 25.78 -1.21 -0.33
C ARG A 79 26.42 -2.11 0.71
N ASN A 80 25.62 -2.72 1.59
CA ASN A 80 26.13 -3.36 2.81
C ASN A 80 25.83 -4.87 2.90
N LEU A 81 24.83 -5.37 2.16
CA LEU A 81 24.30 -6.73 2.31
C LEU A 81 24.37 -7.50 0.97
N PRO A 82 25.59 -7.85 0.51
CA PRO A 82 25.80 -8.39 -0.83
C PRO A 82 25.16 -9.76 -1.06
N MET A 83 25.05 -10.60 -0.03
CA MET A 83 24.42 -11.92 -0.18
C MET A 83 22.89 -11.76 -0.34
N LEU A 84 22.25 -10.95 0.50
CA LEU A 84 20.84 -10.60 0.39
C LEU A 84 20.54 -9.90 -0.93
N GLN A 85 21.37 -8.94 -1.34
CA GLN A 85 21.22 -8.25 -2.62
C GLN A 85 21.26 -9.24 -3.79
N THR A 86 22.21 -10.17 -3.78
CA THR A 86 22.33 -11.20 -4.83
C THR A 86 21.07 -12.09 -4.88
N GLU A 87 20.55 -12.52 -3.74
CA GLU A 87 19.33 -13.33 -3.68
C GLU A 87 18.10 -12.55 -4.16
N LEU A 88 17.97 -11.27 -3.78
CA LEU A 88 16.91 -10.39 -4.27
C LEU A 88 16.97 -10.22 -5.79
N GLU A 89 18.16 -10.06 -6.36
CA GLU A 89 18.36 -9.95 -7.80
C GLU A 89 18.02 -11.24 -8.55
N GLN A 90 18.41 -12.40 -8.01
CA GLN A 90 18.03 -13.70 -8.55
C GLN A 90 16.51 -13.88 -8.53
N GLN A 91 15.87 -13.55 -7.42
CA GLN A 91 14.42 -13.64 -7.30
C GLN A 91 13.69 -12.65 -8.21
N ALA A 92 14.19 -11.42 -8.34
CA ALA A 92 13.65 -10.44 -9.27
C ALA A 92 13.81 -10.88 -10.74
N ALA A 93 14.94 -11.50 -11.10
CA ALA A 93 15.16 -12.08 -12.42
C ALA A 93 14.17 -13.23 -12.71
N ARG A 94 13.89 -14.08 -11.73
CA ARG A 94 12.86 -15.14 -11.85
C ARG A 94 11.46 -14.56 -12.00
N ASN A 95 11.07 -13.63 -11.12
CA ASN A 95 9.78 -12.97 -11.20
C ASN A 95 9.58 -12.32 -12.58
N ARG A 96 10.61 -11.66 -13.13
CA ARG A 96 10.59 -11.07 -14.49
C ARG A 96 10.32 -12.08 -15.62
N ARG A 97 10.66 -13.35 -15.43
CA ARG A 97 10.40 -14.43 -16.41
C ARG A 97 8.98 -14.97 -16.34
N ARG A 98 8.25 -14.76 -15.23
CA ARG A 98 6.85 -15.17 -15.11
C ARG A 98 6.00 -14.40 -16.10
N SER A 99 5.23 -15.13 -16.90
CA SER A 99 4.29 -14.58 -17.86
C SER A 99 2.95 -14.25 -17.20
N TYR A 100 2.58 -14.98 -16.15
CA TYR A 100 1.32 -14.82 -15.44
C TYR A 100 1.55 -14.44 -13.97
N ARG A 101 0.96 -13.32 -13.55
CA ARG A 101 1.13 -12.74 -12.21
C ARG A 101 -0.21 -12.22 -11.66
N PRO A 102 -1.05 -13.10 -11.10
CA PRO A 102 -2.41 -12.75 -10.69
C PRO A 102 -2.49 -11.71 -9.56
N ALA A 103 -1.41 -11.53 -8.80
CA ALA A 103 -1.36 -10.56 -7.70
C ALA A 103 -0.78 -9.18 -8.11
N GLU A 104 -0.27 -9.02 -9.34
CA GLU A 104 0.32 -7.75 -9.77
C GLU A 104 -0.77 -6.73 -10.11
N GLY A 105 -0.59 -5.48 -9.67
CA GLY A 105 -1.55 -4.40 -9.89
C GLY A 105 -2.78 -4.43 -8.98
N LEU A 106 -2.83 -5.34 -8.00
CA LEU A 106 -3.90 -5.34 -7.00
C LEU A 106 -3.76 -4.18 -6.01
N GLU A 107 -4.89 -3.63 -5.60
CA GLU A 107 -4.92 -2.66 -4.50
C GLU A 107 -4.47 -3.29 -3.18
N PRO A 108 -3.85 -2.53 -2.27
CA PRO A 108 -3.27 -3.08 -1.03
C PRO A 108 -4.22 -3.83 -0.10
N GLU A 109 -5.53 -3.57 -0.18
CA GLU A 109 -6.55 -4.36 0.53
C GLU A 109 -6.65 -5.82 0.05
N PHE A 110 -6.29 -6.10 -1.21
CA PHE A 110 -6.32 -7.46 -1.76
C PHE A 110 -4.99 -8.20 -1.59
N GLU A 111 -3.95 -7.51 -1.11
CA GLU A 111 -2.63 -8.11 -0.88
C GLU A 111 -2.71 -9.23 0.17
N GLY A 112 -2.40 -10.45 -0.26
CA GLY A 112 -2.45 -11.65 0.58
C GLY A 112 -3.85 -12.22 0.82
N MET A 113 -4.87 -11.74 0.11
CA MET A 113 -6.15 -12.44 0.05
C MET A 113 -6.02 -13.72 -0.78
N PRO A 114 -6.76 -14.80 -0.44
CA PRO A 114 -6.85 -15.98 -1.29
C PRO A 114 -7.31 -15.59 -2.70
N LEU A 115 -6.58 -16.03 -3.72
CA LEU A 115 -6.92 -15.76 -5.13
C LEU A 115 -8.11 -16.61 -5.58
N ASP A 116 -8.18 -17.84 -5.08
CA ASP A 116 -9.23 -18.79 -5.40
C ASP A 116 -10.14 -19.00 -4.20
N PRO A 117 -11.47 -19.09 -4.42
CA PRO A 117 -12.40 -19.47 -3.37
C PRO A 117 -12.23 -20.95 -2.98
N GLU A 118 -12.72 -21.32 -1.80
CA GLU A 118 -12.75 -22.72 -1.36
C GLU A 118 -13.70 -23.52 -2.27
N PRO A 119 -13.29 -24.68 -2.83
CA PRO A 119 -14.15 -25.50 -3.66
C PRO A 119 -15.28 -26.14 -2.85
N GLU A 120 -16.50 -26.09 -3.38
CA GLU A 120 -17.65 -26.78 -2.80
C GLU A 120 -17.57 -28.30 -3.04
N PRO A 121 -17.97 -29.14 -2.08
CA PRO A 121 -18.01 -30.59 -2.27
C PRO A 121 -18.84 -30.99 -3.50
N GLY A 122 -18.22 -31.65 -4.46
CA GLY A 122 -18.88 -32.10 -5.70
C GLY A 122 -18.84 -31.10 -6.87
N ALA A 123 -18.30 -29.89 -6.67
CA ALA A 123 -18.09 -28.89 -7.72
C ALA A 123 -16.66 -28.32 -7.70
N PRO A 124 -15.61 -29.16 -7.84
CA PRO A 124 -14.24 -28.66 -7.88
C PRO A 124 -13.99 -27.83 -9.14
N PHE A 125 -13.15 -26.80 -9.01
CA PHE A 125 -12.72 -26.02 -10.17
C PHE A 125 -11.91 -26.89 -11.14
N LEU A 126 -12.12 -26.69 -12.44
CA LEU A 126 -11.30 -27.32 -13.48
C LEU A 126 -9.88 -26.75 -13.51
N PHE A 127 -9.73 -25.47 -13.16
CA PHE A 127 -8.46 -24.78 -12.99
C PHE A 127 -8.61 -23.70 -11.91
N THR A 128 -7.51 -23.33 -11.26
CA THR A 128 -7.47 -22.26 -10.26
C THR A 128 -6.43 -21.22 -10.70
N LEU A 129 -6.61 -19.96 -10.31
CA LEU A 129 -5.63 -18.89 -10.59
C LEU A 129 -4.30 -19.22 -9.93
N THR A 130 -4.33 -19.80 -8.73
CA THR A 130 -3.15 -20.31 -8.01
C THR A 130 -2.50 -21.46 -8.78
N GLY A 131 -3.29 -22.39 -9.33
CA GLY A 131 -2.80 -23.50 -10.14
C GLY A 131 -2.11 -23.04 -11.42
N LEU A 132 -2.74 -22.13 -12.16
CA LEU A 132 -2.17 -21.52 -13.36
C LEU A 132 -0.87 -20.76 -13.06
N ALA A 133 -0.80 -20.06 -11.92
CA ALA A 133 0.43 -19.40 -11.49
C ALA A 133 1.54 -20.41 -11.11
N ALA A 134 1.19 -21.55 -10.51
CA ALA A 134 2.15 -22.61 -10.18
C ALA A 134 2.68 -23.31 -11.44
N GLU A 135 1.86 -23.49 -12.48
CA GLU A 135 2.28 -24.02 -13.78
C GLU A 135 3.29 -23.11 -14.47
N ASP A 136 3.04 -21.79 -14.49
CA ASP A 136 3.99 -20.80 -15.04
C ASP A 136 5.29 -20.77 -14.23
N ASP A 137 5.23 -20.87 -12.90
CA ASP A 137 6.43 -20.90 -12.05
C ASP A 137 7.26 -22.19 -12.24
N ALA A 138 6.61 -23.33 -12.47
CA ALA A 138 7.27 -24.61 -12.72
C ALA A 138 8.06 -24.62 -14.04
N ALA A 139 7.67 -23.79 -15.02
CA ALA A 139 8.43 -23.61 -16.26
C ALA A 139 9.75 -22.83 -16.06
N ILE A 140 9.91 -22.14 -14.92
CA ILE A 140 11.11 -21.36 -14.62
C ILE A 140 12.15 -22.24 -13.92
N PRO A 141 13.40 -22.30 -14.43
CA PRO A 141 14.45 -23.08 -13.78
C PRO A 141 14.63 -22.74 -12.31
N ALA A 142 14.67 -23.76 -11.45
CA ALA A 142 14.92 -23.62 -10.03
C ALA A 142 16.35 -23.12 -9.76
N LEU A 143 16.50 -22.32 -8.69
CA LEU A 143 17.83 -21.91 -8.22
C LEU A 143 18.53 -23.09 -7.54
N PRO A 144 19.86 -23.19 -7.65
CA PRO A 144 20.64 -24.14 -6.86
C PRO A 144 20.37 -23.95 -5.36
N PRO A 145 20.27 -25.02 -4.57
CA PRO A 145 20.04 -24.90 -3.14
C PRO A 145 21.23 -24.24 -2.44
N LEU A 146 20.95 -23.33 -1.51
CA LEU A 146 21.97 -22.71 -0.66
C LEU A 146 22.59 -23.73 0.30
N SER A 147 23.89 -23.60 0.54
CA SER A 147 24.57 -24.31 1.64
C SER A 147 24.08 -23.82 2.99
N ASP A 148 24.28 -24.60 4.05
CA ASP A 148 23.85 -24.19 5.39
C ASP A 148 24.57 -22.95 5.90
N ALA A 149 25.86 -22.79 5.55
CA ALA A 149 26.61 -21.57 5.81
C ALA A 149 26.03 -20.35 5.07
N ALA A 150 25.66 -20.51 3.79
CA ALA A 150 25.01 -19.45 3.02
C ALA A 150 23.63 -19.09 3.58
N LYS A 151 22.83 -20.07 4.01
CA LYS A 151 21.55 -19.80 4.70
C LYS A 151 21.75 -19.04 6.01
N ALA A 152 22.78 -19.38 6.78
CA ALA A 152 23.07 -18.69 8.03
C ALA A 152 23.48 -17.22 7.79
N ALA A 153 24.37 -16.97 6.82
CA ALA A 153 24.78 -15.63 6.44
C ALA A 153 23.60 -14.80 5.88
N LEU A 154 22.76 -15.40 5.03
CA LEU A 154 21.57 -14.72 4.51
C LEU A 154 20.60 -14.32 5.63
N ARG A 155 20.34 -15.19 6.62
CA ARG A 155 19.49 -14.83 7.77
C ARG A 155 20.07 -13.66 8.58
N GLN A 156 21.39 -13.61 8.73
CA GLN A 156 22.04 -12.48 9.39
C GLN A 156 21.84 -11.18 8.60
N GLU A 157 22.05 -11.20 7.29
CA GLU A 157 21.84 -10.01 6.46
C GLU A 157 20.37 -9.56 6.41
N VAL A 158 19.42 -10.49 6.39
CA VAL A 158 17.98 -10.18 6.55
C VAL A 158 17.72 -9.46 7.88
N GLY A 159 18.30 -9.95 8.98
CA GLY A 159 18.18 -9.28 10.28
C GLY A 159 18.74 -7.85 10.27
N LEU A 160 19.88 -7.64 9.62
CA LEU A 160 20.48 -6.30 9.48
C LEU A 160 19.62 -5.37 8.62
N ALA A 161 18.98 -5.87 7.57
CA ALA A 161 18.05 -5.10 6.75
C ALA A 161 16.81 -4.69 7.56
N ASP A 162 16.25 -5.60 8.35
CA ASP A 162 15.09 -5.34 9.21
C ASP A 162 15.42 -4.32 10.31
N ASP A 163 16.58 -4.43 10.94
CA ASP A 163 17.05 -3.46 11.94
C ASP A 163 17.19 -2.06 11.33
N TYR A 164 17.76 -1.97 10.12
CA TYR A 164 17.87 -0.71 9.39
C TYR A 164 16.50 -0.14 9.00
N ALA A 165 15.57 -0.99 8.54
CA ALA A 165 14.20 -0.59 8.21
C ALA A 165 13.46 -0.03 9.45
N ASN A 166 13.65 -0.66 10.61
CA ASN A 166 13.10 -0.17 11.87
C ASN A 166 13.70 1.17 12.30
N MET A 167 15.02 1.33 12.15
CA MET A 167 15.71 2.58 12.46
C MET A 167 15.20 3.74 11.58
N ILE A 168 15.24 3.57 10.25
CA ILE A 168 14.80 4.62 9.32
C ILE A 168 13.31 4.93 9.49
N GLY A 169 12.47 3.91 9.76
CA GLY A 169 11.05 4.10 10.03
C GLY A 169 10.79 4.97 11.26
N ARG A 170 11.57 4.82 12.32
CA ARG A 170 11.49 5.69 13.51
C ARG A 170 11.92 7.12 13.22
N GLU A 171 13.00 7.30 12.46
CA GLU A 171 13.47 8.64 12.06
C GLU A 171 12.44 9.36 11.19
N VAL A 172 11.84 8.67 10.23
CA VAL A 172 10.75 9.19 9.41
C VAL A 172 9.57 9.62 10.27
N CYS A 173 9.17 8.81 11.26
CA CYS A 173 8.12 9.18 12.20
C CYS A 173 8.48 10.43 13.01
N ALA A 174 9.73 10.55 13.46
CA ALA A 174 10.21 11.73 14.18
C ALA A 174 10.15 13.00 13.31
N VAL A 175 10.53 12.93 12.04
CA VAL A 175 10.37 14.05 11.10
C VAL A 175 8.89 14.40 10.91
N LEU A 176 8.02 13.40 10.69
CA LEU A 176 6.58 13.62 10.47
C LEU A 176 5.89 14.35 11.63
N LEU A 177 6.35 14.16 12.87
CA LEU A 177 5.82 14.89 14.02
C LEU A 177 5.91 16.42 13.82
N HIS A 178 6.96 16.92 13.15
CA HIS A 178 7.14 18.34 12.85
C HIS A 178 6.17 18.86 11.77
N HIS A 179 5.59 17.96 10.96
CA HIS A 179 4.61 18.30 9.93
C HIS A 179 3.15 18.14 10.40
N ARG A 180 2.92 17.55 11.57
CA ARG A 180 1.60 17.14 12.06
C ARG A 180 0.55 18.26 12.00
N LEU A 181 0.88 19.47 12.48
CA LEU A 181 -0.07 20.58 12.48
C LEU A 181 -0.44 21.05 11.06
N ARG A 182 0.53 21.04 10.13
CA ARG A 182 0.29 21.39 8.72
C ARG A 182 -0.62 20.35 8.06
N ILE A 183 -0.39 19.08 8.35
CA ILE A 183 -1.19 17.96 7.85
C ILE A 183 -2.64 18.08 8.35
N GLN A 184 -2.82 18.28 9.65
CA GLN A 184 -4.16 18.42 10.26
C GLN A 184 -4.92 19.64 9.74
N ALA A 185 -4.26 20.78 9.59
CA ALA A 185 -4.88 21.98 9.02
C ALA A 185 -5.39 21.73 7.59
N ALA A 186 -4.61 21.03 6.76
CA ALA A 186 -5.01 20.71 5.39
C ALA A 186 -6.18 19.71 5.32
N VAL A 187 -6.26 18.76 6.27
CA VAL A 187 -7.42 17.88 6.39
C VAL A 187 -8.69 18.68 6.70
N ALA A 188 -8.62 19.58 7.69
CA ALA A 188 -9.75 20.44 8.04
C ALA A 188 -10.15 21.38 6.88
N GLU A 189 -9.18 21.89 6.13
CA GLU A 189 -9.42 22.82 5.02
C GLU A 189 -9.99 22.12 3.78
N TYR A 190 -9.49 20.95 3.41
CA TYR A 190 -9.79 20.33 2.11
C TYR A 190 -10.63 19.05 2.20
N VAL A 191 -10.54 18.28 3.28
CA VAL A 191 -11.16 16.94 3.36
C VAL A 191 -12.51 17.01 4.06
N GLU A 192 -12.56 17.66 5.23
CA GLU A 192 -13.80 17.76 6.01
C GLU A 192 -14.96 18.40 5.22
N PRO A 193 -14.77 19.48 4.44
CA PRO A 193 -15.86 20.08 3.67
C PRO A 193 -16.41 19.14 2.60
N GLN A 194 -15.55 18.33 1.98
CA GLN A 194 -15.96 17.38 0.94
C GLN A 194 -16.74 16.20 1.52
N VAL A 195 -16.34 15.71 2.70
CA VAL A 195 -17.09 14.70 3.45
C VAL A 195 -18.46 15.26 3.86
N ALA A 196 -18.51 16.50 4.36
CA ALA A 196 -19.76 17.16 4.74
C ALA A 196 -20.70 17.33 3.54
N ALA A 197 -20.18 17.75 2.37
CA ALA A 197 -20.97 17.87 1.14
C ALA A 197 -21.55 16.52 0.70
N MET A 198 -20.74 15.45 0.73
CA MET A 198 -21.21 14.09 0.40
C MET A 198 -22.31 13.63 1.36
N LEU A 199 -22.18 13.89 2.67
CA LEU A 199 -23.19 13.51 3.66
C LEU A 199 -24.49 14.30 3.49
N ASP A 200 -24.41 15.60 3.14
CA ASP A 200 -25.57 16.43 2.86
C ASP A 200 -26.31 15.97 1.59
N ASP A 201 -25.57 15.63 0.53
CA ASP A 201 -26.14 15.04 -0.69
C ASP A 201 -26.83 13.69 -0.40
N LEU A 202 -26.20 12.83 0.41
CA LEU A 202 -26.80 11.57 0.85
C LEU A 202 -28.08 11.79 1.66
N SER A 203 -28.09 12.74 2.60
CA SER A 203 -29.30 13.08 3.38
C SER A 203 -30.43 13.55 2.47
N ARG A 204 -30.16 14.46 1.53
CA ARG A 204 -31.16 14.95 0.57
C ARG A 204 -31.75 13.83 -0.28
N SER A 205 -30.92 12.88 -0.71
CA SER A 205 -31.37 11.71 -1.47
C SER A 205 -32.28 10.77 -0.65
N LEU A 206 -32.02 10.64 0.65
CA LEU A 206 -32.78 9.79 1.56
C LEU A 206 -34.08 10.45 2.03
N ASP A 207 -34.12 11.78 2.13
CA ASP A 207 -35.30 12.54 2.53
C ASP A 207 -36.34 12.68 1.39
N ALA A 208 -35.92 12.51 0.14
CA ALA A 208 -36.80 12.53 -1.04
C ALA A 208 -36.50 11.35 -2.00
N PRO A 209 -36.72 10.09 -1.58
CA PRO A 209 -36.33 8.90 -2.34
C PRO A 209 -37.13 8.71 -3.66
N PHE A 210 -38.12 9.57 -3.92
CA PHE A 210 -38.98 9.55 -5.10
C PHE A 210 -39.32 10.97 -5.61
N ASP A 211 -38.39 11.94 -5.59
CA ASP A 211 -38.67 13.27 -6.18
C ASP A 211 -39.01 13.13 -7.68
N PRO A 212 -40.23 13.47 -8.14
CA PRO A 212 -40.65 13.30 -9.53
C PRO A 212 -39.92 14.22 -10.52
N ARG A 213 -39.02 15.09 -10.04
CA ARG A 213 -38.13 15.92 -10.87
C ARG A 213 -36.76 15.27 -11.12
N ASP A 214 -36.47 14.14 -10.49
CA ASP A 214 -35.29 13.35 -10.78
C ASP A 214 -35.61 12.43 -11.98
N PRO A 215 -35.02 12.65 -13.16
CA PRO A 215 -35.21 11.75 -14.27
C PRO A 215 -34.42 10.49 -13.93
N GLY A 216 -35.08 9.53 -13.28
CA GLY A 216 -34.53 8.21 -13.04
C GLY A 216 -33.87 7.65 -14.31
N PRO A 217 -32.88 6.75 -14.18
CA PRO A 217 -32.08 6.32 -15.32
C PRO A 217 -33.00 5.88 -16.44
N LEU A 218 -32.87 6.55 -17.60
CA LEU A 218 -33.61 6.23 -18.81
C LEU A 218 -33.41 4.73 -19.07
N ALA A 219 -34.49 3.96 -18.89
CA ALA A 219 -34.53 2.58 -19.31
C ALA A 219 -34.27 2.53 -20.82
N SER A 220 -33.32 1.69 -21.21
CA SER A 220 -32.84 1.46 -22.57
C SER A 220 -33.94 1.29 -23.62
#